data_AF-A0A418RT48-F1
#
_entry.id   AF-A0A418RT48-F1
#
_cell.length_a   1.000
_cell.length_b   1.000
_cell.length_c   1.000
_cell.angle_alpha   90.00
_cell.angle_beta   90.00
_cell.angle_gamma   90.00
#
_symmetry.space_group_name_H-M   'P 1'
#
loop_
_entity.id
_entity.type
_entity.pdbx_description
1 polymer ?
#
loop_
_entity_poly.entity_id
_entity_poly.type
_entity_poly.pdbx_seq_one_letter_code
_entity_poly.pdbx_strand_id
1 'polypeptide(L)'
;MATKKGGLIGKSASESSIKQACFALSGIAKHDGDAEQVHLRVADHNGGHYIFMGDDDLRVIEVLPTGWRITDNSPVKFWKPSSMLALPVPIIGGNLDQLWDFINVPKEDRLLALAWILESFRNEHKLI
;
A
#
# COMPACT_ATOMS: atom_id res chain seq x y z
N MET A 1 -56.36 6.79 -17.31
CA MET A 1 -55.19 7.68 -17.51
C MET A 1 -54.17 7.36 -16.43
N ALA A 2 -53.14 6.58 -16.74
CA ALA A 2 -52.11 6.18 -15.79
C ALA A 2 -50.90 7.12 -15.90
N THR A 3 -50.64 7.88 -14.84
CA THR A 3 -49.45 8.74 -14.71
C THR A 3 -48.23 7.88 -14.37
N LYS A 4 -47.31 7.73 -15.33
CA LYS A 4 -45.98 7.14 -15.11
C LYS A 4 -45.19 8.03 -14.13
N LYS A 5 -44.95 7.55 -12.90
CA LYS A 5 -43.86 8.05 -12.05
C LYS A 5 -42.53 7.63 -12.69
N GLY A 6 -41.89 8.53 -13.42
CA GLY A 6 -40.51 8.35 -13.88
C GLY A 6 -39.56 8.38 -12.68
N GLY A 7 -38.76 7.32 -12.53
CA GLY A 7 -37.77 7.20 -11.46
C GLY A 7 -36.75 8.34 -11.52
N LEU A 8 -36.36 8.83 -10.34
CA LEU A 8 -35.26 9.78 -10.17
C LEU A 8 -33.94 9.10 -10.56
N ILE A 9 -33.56 9.22 -11.83
CA ILE A 9 -32.19 8.92 -12.27
C ILE A 9 -31.31 10.00 -11.62
N GLY A 10 -30.41 9.59 -10.73
CA GLY A 10 -29.47 10.50 -10.08
C GLY A 10 -28.75 11.34 -11.12
N LYS A 11 -28.88 12.67 -11.05
CA LYS A 11 -28.14 13.59 -11.93
C LYS A 11 -26.71 13.67 -11.42
N SER A 12 -25.73 13.28 -12.23
CA SER A 12 -24.32 13.51 -11.94
C SER A 12 -24.01 15.01 -11.94
N ALA A 13 -23.04 15.43 -11.12
CA ALA A 13 -22.53 16.79 -11.12
C ALA A 13 -21.92 17.16 -12.49
N SER A 14 -21.95 18.45 -12.83
CA SER A 14 -21.30 18.93 -14.05
C SER A 14 -19.77 18.84 -13.92
N GLU A 15 -19.06 18.70 -15.06
CA GLU A 15 -17.59 18.68 -15.08
C GLU A 15 -16.99 19.93 -14.42
N SER A 16 -17.58 21.11 -14.64
CA SER A 16 -17.13 22.36 -14.02
C SER A 16 -17.30 22.37 -12.51
N SER A 17 -18.42 21.83 -12.00
CA SER A 17 -18.65 21.69 -10.56
C SER A 17 -17.65 20.72 -9.91
N ILE A 18 -17.36 19.59 -10.56
CA ILE A 18 -16.35 18.63 -10.08
C ILE A 18 -14.98 19.31 -10.02
N LYS A 19 -14.59 20.03 -11.08
CA LYS A 19 -13.30 20.72 -11.15
C LYS A 19 -13.16 21.79 -10.07
N GLN A 20 -14.20 22.59 -9.82
CA GLN A 20 -14.22 23.58 -8.76
C GLN A 20 -14.08 22.95 -7.37
N ALA A 21 -14.82 21.87 -7.10
CA ALA A 21 -14.72 21.14 -5.84
C ALA A 21 -13.31 20.55 -5.63
N CYS A 22 -12.72 19.93 -6.66
CA CYS A 22 -11.35 19.42 -6.59
C CYS A 22 -10.33 20.53 -6.29
N PHE A 23 -10.45 21.70 -6.93
CA PHE A 23 -9.56 22.83 -6.65
C PHE A 23 -9.72 23.36 -5.22
N ALA A 24 -10.95 23.50 -4.74
CA ALA A 24 -11.20 23.95 -3.37
C ALA A 24 -10.63 22.96 -2.34
N LEU A 25 -10.90 21.66 -2.50
CA LEU A 25 -10.38 20.61 -1.62
C LEU A 25 -8.86 20.53 -1.66
N SER A 26 -8.25 20.69 -2.85
CA SER A 26 -6.79 20.71 -2.99
C SER A 26 -6.17 21.94 -2.33
N GLY A 27 -6.83 23.09 -2.39
CA GLY A 27 -6.45 24.31 -1.68
C GLY A 27 -6.47 24.10 -0.17
N ILE A 28 -7.59 23.60 0.36
CA ILE A 28 -7.76 23.28 1.78
C ILE A 28 -6.68 22.29 2.23
N ALA A 29 -6.50 21.17 1.53
CA ALA A 29 -5.51 20.16 1.88
C ALA A 29 -4.07 20.71 1.88
N LYS A 30 -3.76 21.66 0.99
CA LYS A 30 -2.43 22.26 0.86
C LYS A 30 -2.14 23.36 1.88
N HIS A 31 -3.16 24.11 2.29
CA HIS A 31 -2.98 25.33 3.10
C HIS A 31 -3.47 25.19 4.54
N ASP A 32 -4.52 24.40 4.77
CA ASP A 32 -5.18 24.26 6.07
C ASP A 32 -5.11 22.83 6.62
N GLY A 33 -4.76 21.84 5.78
CA GLY A 33 -4.69 20.43 6.14
C GLY A 33 -3.36 20.02 6.75
N ASP A 34 -3.41 19.03 7.66
CA ASP A 34 -2.21 18.41 8.21
C ASP A 34 -1.49 17.59 7.14
N ALA A 35 -0.16 17.75 7.06
CA ALA A 35 0.68 16.93 6.20
C ALA A 35 0.77 15.51 6.78
N GLU A 36 0.39 14.54 5.97
CA GLU A 36 0.39 13.13 6.35
C GLU A 36 1.54 12.40 5.69
N GLN A 37 2.26 11.58 6.46
CA GLN A 37 3.30 10.74 5.89
C GLN A 37 2.66 9.61 5.08
N VAL A 38 3.08 9.50 3.82
CA VAL A 38 2.66 8.44 2.91
C VAL A 38 3.86 7.60 2.49
N HIS A 39 3.65 6.30 2.40
CA HIS A 39 4.67 5.33 2.05
C HIS A 39 4.37 4.68 0.70
N LEU A 40 5.39 4.18 0.02
CA LEU A 40 5.21 3.45 -1.24
C LEU A 40 4.98 1.97 -0.99
N ARG A 41 5.97 1.29 -0.40
CA ARG A 41 5.96 -0.16 -0.27
C ARG A 41 6.06 -0.65 1.16
N VAL A 42 6.83 0.03 2.00
CA VAL A 42 7.01 -0.36 3.40
C VAL A 42 6.89 0.85 4.31
N ALA A 43 6.31 0.63 5.48
CA ALA A 43 6.17 1.60 6.54
C ALA A 43 6.35 0.92 7.91
N ASP A 44 6.83 1.69 8.88
CA ASP A 44 6.96 1.22 10.26
C ASP A 44 5.96 1.96 11.15
N HIS A 45 5.30 1.24 12.04
CA HIS A 45 4.35 1.83 12.99
C HIS A 45 4.28 1.02 14.28
N ASN A 46 4.53 1.69 15.42
CA ASN A 46 4.46 1.11 16.76
C ASN A 46 5.23 -0.22 16.92
N GLY A 47 6.41 -0.32 16.31
CA GLY A 47 7.25 -1.54 16.36
C GLY A 47 6.81 -2.67 15.43
N GLY A 48 5.80 -2.44 14.59
CA GLY A 48 5.43 -3.32 13.48
C GLY A 48 5.93 -2.80 12.13
N HIS A 49 6.16 -3.72 11.20
CA HIS A 49 6.47 -3.43 9.80
C HIS A 49 5.25 -3.74 8.93
N TYR A 50 4.92 -2.83 8.02
CA TYR A 50 3.75 -2.94 7.15
C TYR A 50 4.23 -2.94 5.71
N ILE A 51 4.00 -4.04 4.99
CA ILE A 51 4.38 -4.20 3.59
C ILE A 51 3.12 -4.08 2.73
N PHE A 52 3.05 -3.05 1.91
CA PHE A 52 1.90 -2.79 1.05
C PHE A 52 1.86 -3.77 -0.13
N MET A 53 0.75 -4.52 -0.22
CA MET A 53 0.57 -5.53 -1.25
C MET A 53 0.37 -4.89 -2.62
N GLY A 54 -0.19 -3.67 -2.69
CA GLY A 54 -0.45 -3.00 -3.97
C GLY A 54 -1.49 -3.73 -4.84
N ASP A 55 -2.31 -4.59 -4.24
CA ASP A 55 -3.48 -5.18 -4.88
C ASP A 55 -4.65 -4.18 -4.93
N ASP A 56 -5.80 -4.61 -5.42
CA ASP A 56 -6.99 -3.76 -5.57
C ASP A 56 -7.75 -3.61 -4.26
N ASP A 57 -7.55 -4.54 -3.33
CA ASP A 57 -8.09 -4.51 -1.97
C ASP A 57 -7.27 -3.60 -1.03
N LEU A 58 -6.17 -3.02 -1.52
CA LEU A 58 -5.25 -2.14 -0.78
C LEU A 58 -4.74 -2.77 0.53
N ARG A 59 -4.51 -4.08 0.53
CA ARG A 59 -4.09 -4.82 1.73
C ARG A 59 -2.62 -4.59 2.05
N VAL A 60 -2.29 -4.83 3.32
CA VAL A 60 -0.92 -4.82 3.83
C VAL A 60 -0.62 -6.14 4.53
N ILE A 61 0.64 -6.55 4.48
CA ILE A 61 1.19 -7.57 5.37
C ILE A 61 1.70 -6.84 6.60
N GLU A 62 1.03 -7.03 7.73
CA GLU A 62 1.51 -6.58 9.04
C GLU A 62 2.46 -7.63 9.60
N VAL A 63 3.68 -7.23 9.93
CA VAL A 63 4.71 -8.06 10.53
C VAL A 63 5.01 -7.51 11.91
N LEU A 64 4.75 -8.33 12.93
CA LEU A 64 5.00 -8.07 14.34
C LEU A 64 6.03 -9.07 14.88
N PRO A 65 6.61 -8.83 16.07
CA PRO A 65 7.50 -9.81 16.72
C PRO A 65 6.86 -11.20 16.95
N THR A 66 5.53 -11.27 16.99
CA THR A 66 4.76 -12.50 17.21
C THR A 66 4.39 -13.24 15.93
N GLY A 67 4.68 -12.68 14.76
CA GLY A 67 4.33 -13.25 13.46
C GLY A 67 3.80 -12.19 12.49
N TRP A 68 3.12 -12.63 11.44
CA TRP A 68 2.57 -11.73 10.43
C TRP A 68 1.14 -12.11 10.05
N ARG A 69 0.39 -11.14 9.52
CA ARG A 69 -0.96 -11.34 8.97
C ARG A 69 -1.22 -10.39 7.81
N ILE A 70 -2.20 -10.73 6.97
CA ILE A 70 -2.74 -9.81 5.95
C ILE A 70 -3.92 -9.07 6.56
N THR A 71 -3.98 -7.75 6.35
CA THR A 71 -5.09 -6.89 6.81
C THR A 71 -5.37 -5.78 5.80
N ASP A 72 -6.61 -5.35 5.70
CA ASP A 72 -7.06 -4.15 4.96
C ASP A 72 -7.13 -2.90 5.86
N ASN A 73 -7.01 -3.08 7.18
CA ASN A 73 -7.00 -2.00 8.17
C ASN A 73 -5.57 -1.60 8.54
N SER A 74 -4.88 -0.87 7.64
CA SER A 74 -3.53 -0.35 7.88
C SER A 74 -3.57 0.93 8.73
N PRO A 75 -2.78 1.04 9.82
CA PRO A 75 -2.67 2.27 10.60
C PRO A 75 -1.80 3.35 9.91
N VAL A 76 -1.16 3.01 8.80
CA VAL A 76 -0.28 3.90 8.01
C VAL A 76 -0.77 3.99 6.57
N LYS A 77 -0.53 5.16 5.97
CA LYS A 77 -1.03 5.49 4.62
C LYS A 77 -0.03 5.09 3.54
N PHE A 78 -0.52 4.44 2.50
CA PHE A 78 0.25 4.07 1.32
C PHE A 78 -0.26 4.78 0.08
N TRP A 79 0.65 5.07 -0.84
CA TRP A 79 0.34 5.50 -2.19
C TRP A 79 0.67 4.39 -3.19
N LYS A 80 -0.27 4.07 -4.09
CA LYS A 80 -0.13 3.10 -5.18
C LYS A 80 0.09 3.85 -6.50
N PRO A 81 1.34 4.04 -6.96
CA PRO A 81 1.60 4.49 -8.32
C PRO A 81 0.96 3.54 -9.35
N SER A 82 0.59 4.06 -10.52
CA SER A 82 0.00 3.25 -11.60
C SER A 82 0.93 2.15 -12.13
N SER A 83 2.25 2.32 -11.99
CA SER A 83 3.27 1.33 -12.38
C SER A 83 3.49 0.24 -11.32
N MET A 84 2.88 0.36 -10.15
CA MET A 84 3.08 -0.56 -9.04
C MET A 84 2.31 -1.87 -9.28
N LEU A 85 3.03 -2.98 -9.40
CA LEU A 85 2.44 -4.31 -9.43
C LEU A 85 2.11 -4.81 -8.02
N ALA A 86 1.05 -5.61 -7.94
CA ALA A 86 0.65 -6.31 -6.74
C ALA A 86 1.69 -7.38 -6.36
N LEU A 87 1.98 -7.50 -5.07
CA LEU A 87 2.78 -8.58 -4.51
C LEU A 87 1.94 -9.87 -4.46
N PRO A 88 2.58 -11.04 -4.62
CA PRO A 88 1.89 -12.31 -4.42
C PRO A 88 1.40 -12.44 -2.96
N VAL A 89 0.27 -13.12 -2.79
CA VAL A 89 -0.27 -13.42 -1.45
C VAL A 89 0.67 -14.41 -0.75
N PRO A 90 1.25 -14.06 0.41
CA PRO A 90 2.14 -14.97 1.13
C PRO A 90 1.39 -16.20 1.64
N ILE A 91 2.07 -17.35 1.63
CA ILE A 91 1.54 -18.64 2.08
C ILE A 91 2.33 -19.07 3.32
N ILE A 92 1.62 -19.53 4.35
CA ILE A 92 2.24 -20.04 5.58
C ILE A 92 3.01 -21.33 5.27
N GLY A 93 4.19 -21.48 5.88
CA GLY A 93 5.01 -22.71 5.75
C GLY A 93 5.96 -22.71 4.56
N GLY A 94 6.32 -21.53 4.02
CA GLY A 94 7.35 -21.42 2.99
C GLY A 94 8.72 -21.94 3.44
N ASN A 95 9.52 -22.40 2.47
CA ASN A 95 10.89 -22.88 2.71
C ASN A 95 11.91 -21.97 2.01
N LEU A 96 12.73 -21.26 2.80
CA LEU A 96 13.77 -20.37 2.28
C LEU A 96 14.81 -21.11 1.42
N ASP A 97 15.05 -22.40 1.65
CA ASP A 97 16.03 -23.16 0.88
C ASP A 97 15.69 -23.23 -0.61
N GLN A 98 14.40 -23.17 -0.95
CA GLN A 98 13.92 -23.17 -2.35
C GLN A 98 14.41 -21.95 -3.13
N LEU A 99 14.69 -20.82 -2.47
CA LEU A 99 15.22 -19.62 -3.14
C LEU A 99 16.53 -19.93 -3.86
N TRP A 100 17.40 -20.73 -3.24
CA TRP A 100 18.74 -21.01 -3.74
C TRP A 100 18.77 -21.93 -4.95
N ASP A 101 17.65 -22.57 -5.29
CA ASP A 101 17.50 -23.34 -6.53
C ASP A 101 17.34 -22.42 -7.75
N PHE A 102 16.97 -21.15 -7.54
CA PHE A 102 16.72 -20.17 -8.60
C PHE A 102 17.83 -19.13 -8.77
N ILE A 103 18.76 -19.01 -7.81
CA ILE A 103 19.82 -17.99 -7.85
C ILE A 103 21.20 -18.61 -7.63
N ASN A 104 22.16 -18.20 -8.46
CA ASN A 104 23.53 -18.70 -8.41
C ASN A 104 24.37 -17.95 -7.37
N VAL A 105 24.12 -18.23 -6.09
CA VAL A 105 24.82 -17.63 -4.95
C VAL A 105 25.59 -18.71 -4.16
N PRO A 106 26.92 -18.59 -3.99
CA PRO A 106 27.72 -19.48 -3.15
C PRO A 106 27.17 -19.55 -1.72
N LYS A 107 27.32 -20.69 -1.03
CA LYS A 107 26.70 -20.92 0.29
C LYS A 107 27.15 -19.90 1.33
N GLU A 108 28.42 -19.52 1.27
CA GLU A 108 29.07 -18.51 2.12
C GLU A 108 28.46 -17.11 1.98
N ASP A 109 27.91 -16.76 0.82
CA ASP A 109 27.34 -15.44 0.53
C ASP A 109 25.81 -15.38 0.71
N ARG A 110 25.16 -16.51 0.93
CA ARG A 110 23.69 -16.59 1.07
C ARG A 110 23.14 -15.72 2.20
N LEU A 111 23.88 -15.62 3.32
CA LEU A 111 23.49 -14.78 4.44
C LEU A 111 23.50 -13.29 4.05
N LEU A 112 24.50 -12.87 3.27
CA LEU A 112 24.60 -11.50 2.78
C LEU A 112 23.47 -11.19 1.80
N ALA A 113 23.17 -12.13 0.88
CA ALA A 113 22.05 -11.99 -0.04
C ALA A 113 20.71 -11.89 0.71
N LEU A 114 20.51 -12.72 1.73
CA LEU A 114 19.30 -12.68 2.57
C LEU A 114 19.19 -11.34 3.32
N ALA A 115 20.28 -10.88 3.94
CA ALA A 115 20.31 -9.59 4.62
C ALA A 115 19.98 -8.45 3.65
N TRP A 116 20.53 -8.46 2.43
CA TRP A 116 20.22 -7.47 1.41
C TRP A 116 18.74 -7.50 0.99
N ILE A 117 18.13 -8.69 0.83
CA ILE A 117 16.69 -8.80 0.54
C ILE A 117 15.86 -8.19 1.67
N LEU A 118 16.16 -8.53 2.93
CA LEU A 118 15.44 -7.99 4.09
C LEU A 118 15.60 -6.46 4.19
N GLU A 119 16.82 -5.95 4.01
CA GLU A 119 17.09 -4.51 4.06
C GLU A 119 16.48 -3.75 2.87
N SER A 120 16.23 -4.41 1.73
CA SER A 120 15.50 -3.81 0.60
C SER A 120 14.03 -3.54 0.95
N PHE A 121 13.50 -4.18 1.98
CA PHE A 121 12.18 -3.92 2.55
C PHE A 121 12.25 -3.13 3.85
N ARG A 122 13.41 -2.60 4.24
CA ARG A 122 13.48 -1.71 5.38
C ARG A 122 12.95 -0.33 4.98
N ASN A 123 12.08 0.23 5.80
CA ASN A 123 11.66 1.61 5.62
C ASN A 123 12.86 2.53 5.84
N GLU A 124 13.24 3.30 4.83
CA GLU A 124 14.24 4.34 4.98
C GLU A 124 13.65 5.46 5.86
N HIS A 125 14.13 5.56 7.11
CA HIS A 125 13.88 6.75 7.92
C HIS A 125 14.48 7.94 7.18
N LYS A 126 13.65 8.71 6.47
CA LYS A 126 14.01 10.08 6.12
C LYS A 126 14.11 10.84 7.43
N LEU A 127 15.34 11.08 7.88
CA LEU A 127 15.65 12.20 8.75
C LEU A 127 15.24 13.45 7.96
N ILE A 128 14.03 13.95 8.24
CA ILE A 128 13.60 15.29 7.82
C ILE A 128 13.97 16.24 8.96
#